data_AF-A0A7Y4HVL7-F1
#
_entry.id   AF-A0A7Y4HVL7-F1
#
_cell.length_a   1.000
_cell.length_b   1.000
_cell.length_c   1.000
_cell.angle_alpha   90.00
_cell.angle_beta   90.00
_cell.angle_gamma   90.00
#
_symmetry.space_group_name_H-M   'P 1'
#
loop_
_entity.id
_entity.type
_entity.pdbx_description
1 polymer ?
#
loop_
_entity_poly.entity_id
_entity_poly.type
_entity_poly.pdbx_seq_one_letter_code
_entity_poly.pdbx_strand_id
1 'polypeptide(L)'
;MSPYLITRERFINAPASDIFEVLATPALHSVIDGSDTVQGEQPGGPQRLYQGAKFGMDMRIGAKYKILNKVVEFEEGRRITWRHFTKATWSYVLEPRDGGTLVTEQWDARSVTGKIVLRPMGFLRKNPIAMEKTLAKLENYVTQN
;
A
#
# COMPACT_ATOMS: atom_id res chain seq x y z
N MET A 1 -5.09 18.08 12.73
CA MET A 1 -4.90 16.80 12.00
C MET A 1 -3.69 16.08 12.58
N SER A 2 -3.71 14.75 12.70
CA SER A 2 -2.57 13.98 13.24
C SER A 2 -1.50 13.80 12.15
N PRO A 3 -0.20 14.04 12.42
CA PRO A 3 0.86 13.80 11.43
C PRO A 3 1.02 12.30 11.12
N TYR A 4 0.41 11.42 11.90
CA TYR A 4 0.46 9.96 11.73
C TYR A 4 -0.72 9.41 10.92
N LEU A 5 -1.48 10.26 10.24
CA LEU A 5 -2.42 9.87 9.20
C LEU A 5 -2.05 10.65 7.94
N ILE A 6 -1.57 9.95 6.93
CA ILE A 6 -1.17 10.54 5.65
C ILE A 6 -2.08 9.93 4.59
N THR A 7 -2.66 10.79 3.76
CA THR A 7 -3.53 10.39 2.65
C THR A 7 -2.99 10.99 1.36
N ARG A 8 -3.04 10.22 0.27
CA ARG A 8 -2.84 10.69 -1.09
C ARG A 8 -3.90 10.08 -1.99
N GLU A 9 -4.30 10.84 -3.00
CA GLU A 9 -5.30 10.41 -3.96
C GLU A 9 -4.83 10.67 -5.38
N ARG A 10 -5.29 9.84 -6.31
CA ARG A 10 -5.08 10.00 -7.75
C ARG A 10 -6.29 9.45 -8.47
N PHE A 11 -6.81 10.20 -9.44
CA PHE A 11 -7.78 9.66 -10.39
C PHE A 11 -7.03 8.88 -11.45
N ILE A 12 -7.36 7.60 -11.62
CA ILE A 12 -6.73 6.70 -12.59
C ILE A 12 -7.77 6.33 -13.63
N ASN A 13 -7.43 6.53 -14.91
CA ASN A 13 -8.29 6.17 -16.06
C ASN A 13 -8.26 4.66 -16.32
N ALA A 14 -8.68 3.88 -15.31
CA ALA A 14 -8.81 2.43 -15.37
C ALA A 14 -9.98 1.96 -14.47
N PRO A 15 -10.62 0.82 -14.82
CA PRO A 15 -11.63 0.20 -13.97
C PRO A 15 -11.09 -0.14 -12.58
N ALA A 16 -11.96 -0.04 -11.57
CA ALA A 16 -11.57 -0.37 -10.20
C ALA A 16 -11.17 -1.85 -10.05
N SER A 17 -11.72 -2.76 -10.86
CA SER A 17 -11.32 -4.17 -10.89
C SER A 17 -9.82 -4.32 -11.19
N ASP A 18 -9.34 -3.63 -12.21
CA ASP A 18 -7.97 -3.81 -12.72
C ASP A 18 -6.96 -3.24 -11.73
N ILE A 19 -7.29 -2.07 -11.16
CA ILE A 19 -6.53 -1.47 -10.07
C ILE A 19 -6.53 -2.39 -8.84
N PHE A 20 -7.69 -2.95 -8.48
CA PHE A 20 -7.82 -3.78 -7.29
C PHE A 20 -7.05 -5.10 -7.43
N GLU A 21 -7.01 -5.71 -8.62
CA GLU A 21 -6.19 -6.90 -8.88
C GLU A 21 -4.70 -6.64 -8.64
N VAL A 22 -4.19 -5.47 -9.04
CA VAL A 22 -2.80 -5.09 -8.75
C VAL A 22 -2.55 -4.98 -7.26
N LEU A 23 -3.46 -4.30 -6.54
CA LEU A 23 -3.35 -4.14 -5.09
C LEU A 23 -3.51 -5.47 -4.33
N ALA A 24 -4.31 -6.39 -4.86
CA ALA A 24 -4.54 -7.71 -4.31
C ALA A 24 -3.43 -8.72 -4.67
N THR A 25 -2.45 -8.38 -5.51
CA THR A 25 -1.38 -9.29 -5.94
C THR A 25 -0.04 -8.89 -5.32
N PRO A 26 0.47 -9.61 -4.29
CA PRO A 26 1.71 -9.22 -3.59
C PRO A 26 2.94 -9.11 -4.50
N ALA A 27 3.04 -9.95 -5.53
CA ALA A 27 4.11 -9.91 -6.52
C ALA A 27 4.23 -8.55 -7.24
N LEU A 28 3.11 -7.82 -7.36
CA LEU A 28 3.06 -6.52 -8.01
C LEU A 28 3.36 -5.35 -7.06
N HIS A 29 3.44 -5.59 -5.75
CA HIS A 29 3.67 -4.52 -4.78
C HIS A 29 5.05 -3.86 -4.96
N SER A 30 6.09 -4.61 -5.34
CA SER A 30 7.40 -4.04 -5.68
C SER A 30 7.40 -3.26 -7.00
N VAL A 31 6.48 -3.59 -7.91
CA VAL A 31 6.34 -2.88 -9.21
C VAL A 31 5.77 -1.49 -8.98
N ILE A 32 4.75 -1.38 -8.12
CA ILE A 32 4.08 -0.11 -7.85
C ILE A 32 4.70 0.69 -6.70
N ASP A 33 5.60 0.14 -5.87
CA ASP A 33 6.17 0.85 -4.72
C ASP A 33 6.92 2.13 -5.11
N GLY A 34 6.46 3.28 -4.63
CA GLY A 34 7.09 4.58 -4.84
C GLY A 34 8.19 4.92 -3.82
N SER A 35 8.39 4.09 -2.80
CA SER A 35 9.42 4.27 -1.76
C SER A 35 10.78 3.64 -2.11
N ASP A 36 10.79 2.75 -3.11
CA ASP A 36 11.91 1.88 -3.48
C ASP A 36 12.42 0.98 -2.34
N THR A 37 11.57 0.75 -1.33
CA THR A 37 11.90 -0.08 -0.17
C THR A 37 11.39 -1.51 -0.33
N VAL A 38 10.30 -1.73 -1.06
CA VAL A 38 9.72 -3.05 -1.33
C VAL A 38 10.53 -3.72 -2.43
N GLN A 39 11.12 -4.87 -2.14
CA GLN A 39 11.99 -5.59 -3.07
C GLN A 39 11.28 -6.75 -3.78
N GLY A 40 10.22 -7.29 -3.17
CA GLY A 40 9.43 -8.38 -3.73
C GLY A 40 8.64 -9.14 -2.66
N GLU A 41 7.75 -10.00 -3.10
CA GLU A 41 7.01 -10.90 -2.20
C GLU A 41 7.91 -12.00 -1.62
N GLN A 42 7.58 -12.44 -0.42
CA GLN A 42 8.19 -13.63 0.19
C GLN A 42 7.49 -14.91 -0.31
N PRO A 43 8.22 -16.02 -0.47
CA PRO A 43 7.63 -17.30 -0.88
C PRO A 43 6.64 -17.82 0.17
N GLY A 44 5.69 -18.65 -0.28
CA GLY A 44 4.69 -19.29 0.59
C GLY A 44 3.52 -18.39 1.01
N GLY A 45 3.46 -17.16 0.51
CA GLY A 45 2.27 -16.31 0.58
C GLY A 45 1.23 -16.67 -0.49
N PRO A 46 0.00 -16.15 -0.36
CA PRO A 46 -1.02 -16.32 -1.39
C PRO A 46 -0.67 -15.46 -2.63
N GLN A 47 -0.94 -15.98 -3.83
CA GLN A 47 -0.79 -15.23 -5.07
C GLN A 47 -1.74 -14.02 -5.14
N ARG A 48 -2.95 -14.17 -4.58
CA ARG A 48 -3.97 -13.13 -4.48
C ARG A 48 -4.45 -13.00 -3.04
N LEU A 49 -4.53 -11.77 -2.56
CA LEU A 49 -4.99 -11.42 -1.23
C LEU A 49 -6.50 -11.63 -1.08
N TYR A 50 -6.90 -11.87 0.16
CA TYR A 50 -8.29 -12.03 0.59
C TYR A 50 -8.40 -11.60 2.06
N GLN A 51 -9.62 -11.48 2.58
CA GLN A 51 -9.85 -11.11 3.97
C GLN A 51 -9.08 -12.04 4.95
N GLY A 52 -8.22 -11.46 5.78
CA GLY A 52 -7.44 -12.21 6.76
C GLY A 52 -6.15 -12.86 6.23
N ALA A 53 -5.89 -12.78 4.92
CA ALA A 53 -4.66 -13.28 4.30
C ALA A 53 -3.41 -12.72 4.98
N LYS A 54 -2.38 -13.56 5.11
CA LYS A 54 -1.05 -13.14 5.55
C LYS A 54 -0.10 -13.22 4.38
N PHE A 55 0.70 -12.18 4.16
CA PHE A 55 1.67 -12.11 3.09
C PHE A 55 2.92 -11.40 3.56
N GLY A 56 4.09 -11.86 3.09
CA GLY A 56 5.37 -11.29 3.46
C GLY A 56 5.95 -10.49 2.31
N MET A 57 6.63 -9.38 2.62
CA MET A 57 7.44 -8.62 1.66
C MET A 57 8.89 -8.58 2.12
N ASP A 58 9.82 -8.75 1.19
CA ASP A 58 11.23 -8.44 1.39
C ASP A 58 11.44 -6.94 1.21
N MET A 59 12.17 -6.33 2.14
CA MET A 59 12.34 -4.89 2.23
C MET A 59 13.82 -4.50 2.31
N ARG A 60 14.15 -3.28 1.90
CA ARG A 60 15.50 -2.73 2.04
C ARG A 60 15.50 -1.25 2.41
N ILE A 61 16.08 -0.93 3.56
CA ILE A 61 16.41 0.45 3.98
C ILE A 61 17.78 0.38 4.66
N GLY A 62 18.84 0.67 3.91
CA GLY A 62 20.23 0.46 4.35
C GLY A 62 20.60 -1.03 4.45
N ALA A 63 19.89 -1.78 5.28
CA ALA A 63 19.97 -3.23 5.42
C ALA A 63 18.71 -3.93 4.89
N LYS A 64 18.82 -5.23 4.58
CA LYS A 64 17.69 -6.08 4.22
C LYS A 64 16.89 -6.43 5.48
N TYR A 65 15.56 -6.38 5.38
CA TYR A 65 14.67 -6.85 6.43
C TYR A 65 13.39 -7.41 5.81
N LYS A 66 12.57 -8.07 6.63
CA LYS A 66 11.34 -8.73 6.21
C LYS A 66 10.17 -8.16 6.97
N ILE A 67 9.02 -8.07 6.32
CA ILE A 67 7.77 -7.67 6.98
C ILE A 67 6.67 -8.66 6.66
N LEU A 68 5.92 -9.07 7.68
CA LEU A 68 4.73 -9.89 7.53
C LEU A 68 3.50 -9.00 7.77
N ASN A 69 2.64 -8.95 6.75
CA ASN A 69 1.39 -8.22 6.77
C ASN A 69 0.21 -9.17 6.96
N LYS A 70 -0.89 -8.63 7.48
CA LYS A 70 -2.20 -9.29 7.51
C LYS A 70 -3.24 -8.34 6.94
N VAL A 71 -4.05 -8.82 6.00
CA VAL A 71 -5.23 -8.13 5.48
C VAL A 71 -6.29 -8.09 6.58
N VAL A 72 -6.77 -6.89 6.89
CA VAL A 72 -7.77 -6.64 7.94
C VAL A 72 -9.09 -6.13 7.38
N GLU A 73 -9.08 -5.54 6.20
CA GLU A 73 -10.29 -5.19 5.46
C GLU A 73 -10.09 -5.57 4.00
N PHE A 74 -11.12 -6.12 3.38
CA PHE A 74 -11.12 -6.56 2.00
C PHE A 74 -12.56 -6.50 1.49
N GLU A 75 -12.82 -5.48 0.67
CA GLU A 75 -14.06 -5.29 -0.08
C GLU A 75 -13.67 -5.19 -1.55
N GLU A 76 -14.01 -6.24 -2.30
CA GLU A 76 -13.62 -6.43 -3.69
C GLU A 76 -13.93 -5.19 -4.54
N GLY A 77 -12.91 -4.65 -5.23
CA GLY A 77 -13.04 -3.45 -6.07
C GLY A 77 -13.31 -2.12 -5.34
N ARG A 78 -13.28 -2.10 -3.99
CA ARG A 78 -13.65 -0.91 -3.19
C ARG A 78 -12.65 -0.57 -2.10
N ARG A 79 -12.15 -1.55 -1.36
CA ARG A 79 -11.27 -1.30 -0.21
C ARG A 79 -10.37 -2.48 0.10
N ILE A 80 -9.09 -2.21 0.33
CA ILE A 80 -8.17 -3.19 0.90
C ILE A 80 -7.30 -2.52 1.94
N THR A 81 -7.24 -3.10 3.14
CA THR A 81 -6.40 -2.61 4.23
C THR A 81 -5.58 -3.76 4.78
N TRP A 82 -4.28 -3.54 4.95
CA TRP A 82 -3.41 -4.46 5.69
C TRP A 82 -2.60 -3.74 6.75
N ARG A 83 -2.08 -4.53 7.69
CA ARG A 83 -1.18 -4.05 8.75
C ARG A 83 -0.12 -5.08 9.07
N HIS A 84 0.99 -4.61 9.60
CA HIS A 84 2.02 -5.45 10.21
C HIS A 84 2.00 -5.34 11.74
N PHE A 85 2.99 -5.96 12.40
CA PHE A 85 3.06 -6.10 13.86
C PHE A 85 3.04 -4.78 14.64
N THR A 86 3.45 -3.65 14.05
CA THR A 86 3.40 -2.33 14.71
C THR A 86 1.99 -1.76 14.81
N LYS A 87 1.01 -2.37 14.13
CA LYS A 87 -0.37 -1.91 13.96
C LYS A 87 -0.53 -0.68 13.07
N ALA A 88 0.51 -0.22 12.37
CA ALA A 88 0.32 0.73 11.27
C ALA A 88 -0.45 0.06 10.13
N THR A 89 -1.44 0.75 9.58
CA THR A 89 -2.25 0.28 8.46
C THR A 89 -1.88 1.00 7.17
N TRP A 90 -1.88 0.24 6.09
CA TRP A 90 -1.90 0.73 4.72
C TRP A 90 -3.27 0.39 4.14
N SER A 91 -4.00 1.40 3.70
CA SER A 91 -5.35 1.27 3.15
C SER A 91 -5.42 1.87 1.76
N TYR A 92 -6.08 1.16 0.85
CA TYR A 92 -6.48 1.69 -0.45
C TYR A 92 -8.00 1.71 -0.51
N VAL A 93 -8.56 2.85 -0.90
CA VAL A 93 -9.99 3.06 -1.13
C VAL A 93 -10.18 3.40 -2.60
N LEU A 94 -11.03 2.64 -3.27
CA LEU A 94 -11.33 2.78 -4.69
C LEU A 94 -12.76 3.26 -4.83
N GLU A 95 -12.91 4.44 -5.42
CA GLU A 95 -14.19 5.03 -5.76
C GLU A 95 -14.33 5.05 -7.29
N PRO A 96 -14.95 4.03 -7.90
CA PRO A 96 -15.35 4.05 -9.29
C PRO A 96 -16.15 5.31 -9.62
N ARG A 97 -15.79 5.98 -10.71
CA ARG A 97 -16.47 7.16 -11.27
C ARG A 97 -16.60 6.98 -12.78
N ASP A 98 -17.27 7.91 -13.44
CA ASP A 98 -17.31 7.89 -14.91
C ASP A 98 -15.89 8.05 -15.49
N GLY A 99 -15.52 7.19 -16.42
CA GLY A 99 -14.20 7.17 -17.05
C GLY A 99 -13.03 6.74 -16.16
N GLY A 100 -13.22 6.13 -14.98
CA GLY A 100 -12.11 5.63 -14.18
C GLY A 100 -12.40 5.45 -12.71
N THR A 101 -11.36 5.56 -11.88
CA THR A 101 -11.45 5.31 -10.43
C THR A 101 -10.64 6.36 -9.67
N LEU A 102 -11.24 7.02 -8.68
CA LEU A 102 -10.46 7.76 -7.69
C LEU A 102 -9.87 6.75 -6.69
N VAL A 103 -8.54 6.67 -6.66
CA VAL A 103 -7.80 5.81 -5.74
C VAL A 103 -7.22 6.65 -4.63
N THR A 104 -7.55 6.31 -3.40
CA THR A 104 -7.02 6.94 -2.19
C THR A 104 -6.13 5.95 -1.44
N GLU A 105 -4.86 6.27 -1.31
CA GLU A 105 -3.90 5.55 -0.49
C GLU A 105 -3.77 6.25 0.87
N GLN A 106 -3.86 5.49 1.97
CA GLN A 106 -3.78 6.00 3.32
C GLN A 106 -2.78 5.19 4.15
N TRP A 107 -1.91 5.91 4.84
CA TRP A 107 -1.06 5.37 5.88
C TRP A 107 -1.50 5.90 7.25
N ASP A 108 -1.95 5.01 8.12
CA ASP A 108 -2.38 5.35 9.48
C ASP A 108 -1.53 4.64 10.53
N ALA A 109 -0.74 5.43 11.25
CA ALA A 109 0.08 5.03 12.38
C ALA A 109 -0.39 5.62 13.72
N ARG A 110 -1.64 6.13 13.80
CA ARG A 110 -2.18 6.71 15.04
C ARG A 110 -2.22 5.70 16.19
N SER A 111 -2.43 4.43 15.87
CA SER A 111 -2.54 3.31 16.82
C SER A 111 -1.19 2.65 17.17
N VAL A 112 -0.09 3.09 16.57
CA VAL A 112 1.25 2.54 16.85
C VAL A 112 1.69 2.98 18.26
N THR A 113 2.03 2.01 19.10
CA THR A 113 2.60 2.24 20.44
C THR A 113 4.10 2.50 20.30
N GLY A 114 4.67 3.45 21.05
CA GLY A 114 6.10 3.79 20.92
C GLY A 114 6.47 4.67 19.72
N LYS A 115 5.62 5.66 19.39
CA LYS A 115 5.80 6.63 18.27
C LYS A 115 7.14 7.37 18.23
N ILE A 116 7.90 7.33 19.33
CA ILE A 116 9.25 7.91 19.46
C ILE A 116 10.22 7.26 18.46
N VAL A 117 10.01 6.01 18.03
CA VAL A 117 10.88 5.32 17.05
C VAL A 117 10.55 5.73 15.60
N LEU A 118 9.33 6.16 15.30
CA LEU A 118 8.92 6.54 13.94
C LEU A 118 9.42 7.93 13.52
N ARG A 119 9.57 8.84 14.48
CA ARG A 119 10.05 10.22 14.26
C ARG A 119 11.46 10.32 13.65
N PRO A 120 12.50 9.65 14.19
CA PRO A 120 13.86 9.76 13.66
C PRO A 120 14.05 9.12 12.28
N MET A 121 13.15 8.22 11.85
CA MET A 121 13.25 7.53 10.55
C MET A 121 12.82 8.39 9.35
N GLY A 122 12.27 9.59 9.55
CA GLY A 122 11.92 10.51 8.47
C GLY A 122 10.72 10.10 7.61
N PHE A 123 10.02 9.01 7.97
CA PHE A 123 8.84 8.50 7.26
C PHE A 123 7.76 9.58 7.07
N LEU A 124 7.57 10.48 8.04
CA LEU A 124 6.58 11.56 7.93
C LEU A 124 6.83 12.52 6.75
N ARG A 125 8.09 12.70 6.33
CA ARG A 125 8.43 13.53 5.16
C ARG A 125 8.50 12.72 3.87
N LYS A 126 8.96 11.47 3.94
CA LYS A 126 9.17 10.61 2.77
C LYS A 126 7.89 9.93 2.30
N ASN A 127 7.03 9.50 3.22
CA ASN A 127 5.80 8.77 2.90
C ASN A 127 4.89 9.54 1.94
N PRO A 128 4.60 10.84 2.12
CA PRO A 128 3.71 11.54 1.21
C PRO A 128 4.22 11.53 -0.25
N ILE A 129 5.53 11.74 -0.45
CA ILE A 129 6.18 11.72 -1.76
C ILE A 129 6.19 10.29 -2.33
N ALA A 130 6.49 9.30 -1.49
CA ALA A 130 6.48 7.91 -1.91
C ALA A 130 5.07 7.46 -2.32
N MET A 131 4.03 7.84 -1.58
CA MET A 131 2.63 7.54 -1.90
C MET A 131 2.20 8.16 -3.22
N GLU A 132 2.54 9.42 -3.47
CA GLU A 132 2.27 10.07 -4.77
C GLU A 132 2.95 9.33 -5.94
N LYS A 133 4.18 8.84 -5.73
CA LYS A 133 4.90 8.00 -6.70
C LYS A 133 4.27 6.62 -6.84
N THR A 134 3.80 6.01 -5.75
CA THR A 134 3.13 4.70 -5.76
C THR A 134 1.90 4.76 -6.65
N LEU A 135 1.04 5.76 -6.42
CA LEU A 135 -0.15 5.98 -7.23
C LEU A 135 0.18 6.26 -8.70
N ALA A 136 1.32 6.90 -9.00
CA ALA A 136 1.76 7.15 -10.37
C ALA A 136 2.23 5.86 -11.06
N LYS A 137 3.00 5.02 -10.35
CA LYS A 137 3.44 3.72 -10.86
C LYS A 137 2.24 2.78 -11.06
N LEU A 138 1.27 2.80 -10.14
CA LEU A 138 0.02 2.06 -10.26
C LEU A 138 -0.76 2.48 -11.51
N GLU A 139 -0.95 3.78 -11.73
CA GLU A 139 -1.58 4.32 -12.95
C GLU A 139 -0.86 3.85 -14.21
N ASN A 140 0.47 4.00 -14.27
CA ASN A 140 1.24 3.56 -15.42
C ASN A 140 1.08 2.05 -15.67
N TYR A 141 1.10 1.23 -14.61
CA TYR A 141 0.97 -0.21 -14.73
C TYR A 141 -0.38 -0.63 -15.32
N VAL A 142 -1.48 0.01 -14.92
CA VAL A 142 -2.83 -0.38 -15.37
C VAL A 142 -3.27 0.31 -16.67
N THR A 143 -2.55 1.32 -17.14
CA THR A 143 -2.89 2.06 -18.37
C THR A 143 -1.96 1.76 -19.54
N GLN A 144 -0.77 1.21 -19.29
CA GLN A 144 0.24 0.93 -20.32
C GLN A 144 0.47 -0.57 -20.58
N ASN A 145 -0.11 -1.46 -19.76
CA ASN A 145 -0.13 -2.91 -20.02
C ASN A 145 -1.45 -3.35 -20.64
#